data_AF-A0A9W6XLK7-F1
#
_entry.id   AF-A0A9W6XLK7-F1
#
_cell.length_a   1.000
_cell.length_b   1.000
_cell.length_c   1.000
_cell.angle_alpha   90.00
_cell.angle_beta   90.00
_cell.angle_gamma   90.00
#
_symmetry.space_group_name_H-M   'P 1'
#
loop_
_entity.id
_entity.type
_entity.pdbx_description
1 polymer ?
#
loop_
_entity_poly.entity_id
_entity_poly.type
_entity_poly.pdbx_seq_one_letter_code
_entity_poly.pdbx_strand_id
1 'polypeptide(L)'
;MLTSVGDPILYPIASATDVTRTWGLALAGSVELNLETYSEDSSCSKIVYAEIGTGNCPESPTCTIKNDDNGEFLDAAGESCIEDRDTYLQTAFEGASYLTIETYSSNCVGDLYDTRSYLADGKYHPYKFGHFKIAEATTKRPRCSYPIQVATPVNGTKIGLL
;
A
#
# COMPACT_ATOMS: atom_id res chain seq x y z
N MET A 1 -25.18 -13.82 73.24
CA MET A 1 -25.51 -12.96 72.08
C MET A 1 -25.66 -13.87 70.88
N LEU A 2 -26.84 -13.87 70.26
CA LEU A 2 -27.24 -14.78 69.18
C LEU A 2 -26.52 -14.42 67.87
N THR A 3 -25.73 -15.34 67.33
CA THR A 3 -25.20 -15.26 65.96
C THR A 3 -26.23 -15.86 65.01
N SER A 4 -26.68 -15.09 64.01
CA SER A 4 -27.70 -15.54 63.07
C SER A 4 -27.22 -15.47 61.61
N VAL A 5 -27.45 -16.61 60.95
CA VAL A 5 -27.74 -16.88 59.52
C VAL A 5 -26.65 -16.67 58.47
N GLY A 6 -26.49 -17.69 57.62
CA GLY A 6 -25.51 -17.78 56.54
C GLY A 6 -25.99 -17.44 55.13
N ASP A 7 -25.05 -17.66 54.20
CA ASP A 7 -25.04 -17.66 52.72
C ASP A 7 -25.14 -16.32 51.95
N PRO A 8 -24.59 -16.17 50.72
CA PRO A 8 -23.74 -17.06 49.92
C PRO A 8 -22.37 -16.48 49.49
N ILE A 9 -21.49 -17.35 48.98
CA ILE A 9 -20.20 -17.03 48.36
C ILE A 9 -20.42 -16.28 47.03
N LEU A 10 -19.94 -15.04 46.94
CA LEU A 10 -19.77 -14.29 45.69
C LEU A 10 -18.27 -14.11 45.44
N TYR A 11 -17.77 -14.62 44.31
CA TYR A 11 -16.42 -14.36 43.83
C TYR A 11 -16.32 -12.90 43.36
N PRO A 12 -15.39 -12.07 43.87
CA PRO A 12 -15.05 -10.82 43.23
C PRO A 12 -14.20 -11.10 41.98
N ILE A 13 -14.74 -10.70 40.82
CA ILE A 13 -14.02 -10.53 39.56
C ILE A 13 -12.91 -9.52 39.82
N ALA A 14 -11.66 -9.97 39.77
CA ALA A 14 -10.50 -9.11 39.93
C ALA A 14 -10.39 -8.17 38.72
N SER A 15 -10.65 -6.88 38.98
CA SER A 15 -10.27 -5.77 38.11
C SER A 15 -8.75 -5.76 37.98
N ALA A 16 -8.24 -5.89 36.76
CA ALA A 16 -6.81 -5.93 36.47
C ALA A 16 -6.17 -4.57 36.76
N THR A 17 -5.57 -4.44 37.94
CA THR A 17 -4.61 -3.39 38.26
C THR A 17 -3.28 -3.67 37.56
N ASP A 18 -2.96 -2.78 36.62
CA ASP A 18 -1.64 -2.19 36.36
C ASP A 18 -0.41 -3.03 36.76
N VAL A 19 0.16 -3.73 35.77
CA VAL A 19 1.54 -4.20 35.82
C VAL A 19 2.27 -3.52 34.67
N THR A 20 2.80 -2.34 34.94
CA THR A 20 3.83 -1.69 34.12
C THR A 20 5.11 -2.53 34.18
N ARG A 21 5.24 -3.45 33.21
CA ARG A 21 6.52 -4.10 32.90
C ARG A 21 7.22 -3.28 31.81
N THR A 22 7.96 -2.28 32.25
CA THR A 22 8.95 -1.57 31.45
C THR A 22 10.11 -2.52 31.13
N TRP A 23 10.05 -3.16 29.96
CA TRP A 23 11.21 -3.69 29.26
C TRP A 23 11.49 -2.76 28.07
N GLY A 24 12.75 -2.33 27.98
CA GLY A 24 13.14 -1.15 27.23
C GLY A 24 13.23 -1.29 25.71
N LEU A 25 13.57 -0.14 25.12
CA LEU A 25 14.16 0.06 23.80
C LEU A 25 13.40 -0.53 22.61
N ALA A 26 12.54 0.29 22.03
CA ALA A 26 12.56 0.47 20.59
C ALA A 26 12.50 1.97 20.33
N LEU A 27 13.60 2.53 19.82
CA LEU A 27 13.44 3.68 18.93
C LEU A 27 12.62 3.10 17.76
N ALA A 28 11.31 3.33 17.76
CA ALA A 28 10.49 3.09 16.58
C ALA A 28 10.91 4.16 15.56
N GLY A 29 12.09 3.99 14.96
CA GLY A 29 12.45 4.71 13.76
C GLY A 29 11.44 4.32 12.71
N SER A 30 10.78 5.30 12.10
CA SER A 30 10.06 5.08 10.86
C SER A 30 11.00 4.35 9.89
N VAL A 31 10.54 3.24 9.34
CA VAL A 31 11.29 2.56 8.28
C VAL A 31 10.96 3.31 7.00
N GLU A 32 11.93 4.02 6.46
CA GLU A 32 11.77 4.65 5.15
C GLU A 32 11.74 3.57 4.07
N LEU A 33 10.78 3.70 3.15
CA LEU A 33 10.61 2.87 1.98
C LEU A 33 11.03 3.67 0.75
N ASN A 34 11.85 3.07 -0.10
CA ASN A 34 12.20 3.64 -1.39
C ASN A 34 10.95 3.69 -2.27
N LEU A 35 10.81 4.80 -3.01
CA LEU A 35 9.70 5.05 -3.91
C LEU A 35 10.22 5.48 -5.28
N GLU A 36 9.85 4.76 -6.34
CA GLU A 36 9.95 5.18 -7.76
C GLU A 36 8.54 5.46 -8.30
N THR A 37 8.33 6.60 -8.96
CA THR A 37 7.02 6.98 -9.52
C THR A 37 7.10 7.33 -11.00
N TYR A 38 5.96 7.22 -11.68
CA TYR A 38 5.76 7.83 -13.00
C TYR A 38 4.57 8.79 -12.96
N SER A 39 4.71 9.89 -13.70
CA SER A 39 3.73 10.98 -13.73
C SER A 39 3.43 11.49 -15.13
N GLU A 40 2.22 11.99 -15.32
CA GLU A 40 1.72 12.58 -16.58
C GLU A 40 1.93 14.09 -16.68
N ASP A 41 2.71 14.66 -15.77
CA ASP A 41 3.02 16.09 -15.73
C ASP A 41 4.50 16.30 -15.42
N SER A 42 5.04 17.41 -15.93
CA SER A 42 6.45 17.77 -15.73
C SER A 42 6.79 18.17 -14.29
N SER A 43 5.81 18.28 -13.39
CA SER A 43 6.02 18.56 -11.97
C SER A 43 6.00 17.32 -11.07
N CYS A 44 5.90 16.11 -11.65
CA CYS A 44 5.81 14.86 -10.89
C CYS A 44 4.69 14.84 -9.84
N SER A 45 3.55 15.48 -10.13
CA SER A 45 2.43 15.61 -9.20
C SER A 45 1.27 14.66 -9.51
N LYS A 46 1.05 14.36 -10.78
CA LYS A 46 0.01 13.45 -11.27
C LYS A 46 0.56 12.04 -11.37
N ILE A 47 0.72 11.41 -10.21
CA ILE A 47 1.26 10.05 -10.11
C ILE A 47 0.26 9.05 -10.72
N VAL A 48 0.73 8.21 -11.64
CA VAL A 48 -0.06 7.13 -12.26
C VAL A 48 0.48 5.75 -11.90
N TYR A 49 1.74 5.68 -11.50
CA TYR A 49 2.42 4.46 -11.06
C TYR A 49 3.33 4.75 -9.87
N ALA A 50 3.39 3.82 -8.92
CA ALA A 50 4.32 3.84 -7.80
C ALA A 50 4.90 2.44 -7.57
N GLU A 51 6.22 2.33 -7.47
CA GLU A 51 6.97 1.17 -7.01
C GLU A 51 7.56 1.49 -5.64
N ILE A 52 7.24 0.67 -4.64
CA ILE A 52 7.55 0.91 -3.24
C ILE A 52 8.23 -0.35 -2.71
N GLY A 53 9.48 -0.21 -2.28
CA GLY A 53 10.28 -1.36 -1.85
C GLY A 53 11.28 -1.03 -0.75
N THR A 54 12.00 -2.07 -0.32
CA THR A 54 12.99 -1.96 0.77
C THR A 54 14.37 -1.49 0.27
N GLY A 55 14.39 -0.70 -0.80
CA GLY A 55 15.63 -0.15 -1.38
C GLY A 55 16.23 0.98 -0.55
N ASN A 56 17.43 1.43 -0.94
CA ASN A 56 18.04 2.62 -0.32
C ASN A 56 17.27 3.87 -0.71
N CYS A 57 17.07 4.76 0.26
CA CYS A 57 16.53 6.08 -0.01
C CYS A 57 17.51 6.95 -0.79
N PRO A 58 17.04 7.69 -1.82
CA PRO A 58 17.86 8.74 -2.39
C PRO A 58 18.10 9.84 -1.34
N GLU A 59 19.26 10.49 -1.37
CA GLU A 59 19.59 11.58 -0.42
C GLU A 59 18.62 12.77 -0.53
N SER A 60 17.97 12.93 -1.68
CA SER A 60 16.94 13.94 -1.92
C SER A 60 15.94 13.47 -2.96
N PRO A 61 14.67 13.92 -2.92
CA PRO A 61 13.69 13.62 -3.94
C PRO A 61 14.11 14.14 -5.32
N THR A 62 13.85 13.36 -6.36
CA THR A 62 14.13 13.73 -7.75
C THR A 62 12.86 13.73 -8.60
N CYS A 63 12.88 14.51 -9.68
CA CYS A 63 11.86 14.51 -10.72
C CYS A 63 12.56 14.68 -12.07
N THR A 64 12.61 13.62 -12.85
CA THR A 64 13.29 13.55 -14.14
C THR A 64 12.27 13.60 -15.26
N ILE A 65 12.29 14.68 -16.03
CA ILE A 65 11.42 14.87 -17.19
C ILE A 65 12.00 14.11 -18.39
N LYS A 66 11.16 13.32 -19.05
CA LYS A 66 11.49 12.66 -20.31
C LYS A 66 10.68 13.29 -21.44
N ASN A 67 11.37 13.59 -22.52
CA ASN A 67 10.77 14.08 -23.74
C ASN A 67 10.90 13.03 -24.85
N ASP A 68 9.99 13.08 -25.82
CA ASP A 68 10.05 12.26 -27.02
C ASP A 68 11.11 12.79 -28.02
N ASP A 69 11.23 12.13 -29.18
CA ASP A 69 12.18 12.50 -30.23
C ASP A 69 11.91 13.90 -30.83
N ASN A 70 10.68 14.42 -30.67
CA ASN A 70 10.29 15.76 -31.12
C ASN A 70 10.52 16.84 -30.05
N GLY A 71 10.97 16.44 -28.86
CA GLY A 71 11.15 17.32 -27.71
C GLY A 71 9.87 17.63 -26.95
N GLU A 72 8.77 16.93 -27.24
CA GLU A 72 7.51 17.05 -26.50
C GLU A 72 7.57 16.23 -25.21
N PHE A 73 6.84 16.69 -24.18
CA PHE A 73 6.78 15.99 -22.91
C PHE A 73 6.16 14.59 -23.09
N LEU A 74 6.86 13.57 -22.59
CA LEU A 74 6.40 12.19 -22.62
C LEU A 74 5.91 11.74 -21.24
N ASP A 75 6.80 11.77 -20.26
CA ASP A 75 6.53 11.39 -18.88
C ASP A 75 7.53 12.06 -17.93
N ALA A 76 7.25 11.98 -16.64
CA ALA A 76 8.24 12.26 -15.61
C ALA A 76 8.39 11.06 -14.69
N ALA A 77 9.63 10.78 -14.27
CA ALA A 77 9.94 9.75 -13.29
C ALA A 77 10.46 10.40 -12.01
N GLY A 78 9.90 10.01 -10.86
CA GLY A 78 10.33 10.51 -9.55
C GLY A 78 10.98 9.43 -8.72
N GLU A 79 11.96 9.81 -7.90
CA GLU A 79 12.52 8.95 -6.86
C GLU A 79 12.48 9.69 -5.52
N SER A 80 12.04 9.03 -4.45
CA SER A 80 11.97 9.63 -3.11
C SER A 80 11.88 8.55 -2.02
N CYS A 81 11.57 8.96 -0.79
CA CYS A 81 11.24 8.06 0.30
C CYS A 81 9.95 8.44 1.01
N ILE A 82 9.28 7.39 1.51
CA ILE A 82 8.02 7.49 2.23
C ILE A 82 8.09 6.63 3.48
N GLU A 83 7.31 6.98 4.50
CA GLU A 83 7.23 6.21 5.75
C GLU A 83 5.98 5.32 5.81
N ASP A 84 4.95 5.68 5.05
CA ASP A 84 3.66 4.99 5.05
C ASP A 84 3.16 4.82 3.62
N ARG A 85 3.17 3.57 3.17
CA ARG A 85 2.72 3.14 1.85
C ARG A 85 1.25 3.48 1.61
N ASP A 86 0.37 3.11 2.54
CA ASP A 86 -1.06 3.18 2.33
C ASP A 86 -1.52 4.65 2.32
N THR A 87 -0.98 5.45 3.26
CA THR A 87 -1.18 6.91 3.29
C THR A 87 -0.65 7.57 2.02
N TYR A 88 0.54 7.16 1.56
CA TYR A 88 1.11 7.68 0.32
C TYR A 88 0.22 7.36 -0.89
N LEU A 89 -0.15 6.10 -1.10
CA LEU A 89 -0.96 5.70 -2.26
C LEU A 89 -2.34 6.36 -2.28
N GLN A 90 -2.97 6.53 -1.11
CA GLN A 90 -4.23 7.24 -1.00
C GLN A 90 -4.12 8.71 -1.44
N THR A 91 -3.00 9.36 -1.10
CA THR A 91 -2.72 10.75 -1.46
C THR A 91 -2.32 10.88 -2.93
N ALA A 92 -1.39 10.04 -3.38
CA ALA A 92 -0.81 10.07 -4.72
C ALA A 92 -1.84 9.83 -5.83
N PHE A 93 -2.83 8.98 -5.56
CA PHE A 93 -3.93 8.71 -6.49
C PHE A 93 -5.19 9.51 -6.20
N GLU A 94 -5.12 10.53 -5.34
CA GLU A 94 -6.25 11.42 -5.01
C GLU A 94 -7.53 10.66 -4.60
N GLY A 95 -7.36 9.51 -3.92
CA GLY A 95 -8.45 8.62 -3.53
C GLY A 95 -9.09 7.81 -4.67
N ALA A 96 -8.55 7.83 -5.88
CA ALA A 96 -8.99 6.97 -6.98
C ALA A 96 -8.67 5.49 -6.73
N SER A 97 -9.39 4.60 -7.41
CA SER A 97 -9.08 3.17 -7.41
C SER A 97 -7.71 2.90 -8.04
N TYR A 98 -7.00 1.92 -7.49
CA TYR A 98 -5.71 1.46 -8.01
C TYR A 98 -5.58 -0.06 -7.88
N LEU A 99 -4.79 -0.66 -8.77
CA LEU A 99 -4.35 -2.06 -8.67
C LEU A 99 -2.99 -2.10 -7.99
N THR A 100 -2.84 -2.91 -6.96
CA THR A 100 -1.56 -3.16 -6.31
C THR A 100 -1.12 -4.60 -6.53
N ILE A 101 0.14 -4.77 -6.91
CA ILE A 101 0.84 -6.04 -7.03
C ILE A 101 1.90 -6.08 -5.94
N GLU A 102 1.78 -7.01 -5.01
CA GLU A 102 2.73 -7.22 -3.92
C GLU A 102 3.63 -8.42 -4.24
N THR A 103 4.93 -8.22 -4.12
CA THR A 103 5.95 -9.26 -4.27
C THR A 103 6.58 -9.54 -2.93
N TYR A 104 6.64 -10.82 -2.56
CA TYR A 104 7.25 -11.28 -1.31
C TYR A 104 8.55 -12.02 -1.59
N SER A 105 9.53 -11.84 -0.73
CA SER A 105 10.85 -12.47 -0.85
C SER A 105 10.80 -14.00 -0.77
N SER A 106 9.80 -14.60 -0.09
CA SER A 106 9.53 -16.03 -0.10
C SER A 106 8.12 -16.37 0.43
N ASN A 107 7.58 -17.53 -0.02
CA ASN A 107 6.43 -18.29 0.51
C ASN A 107 5.15 -17.53 0.93
N CYS A 108 4.96 -16.27 0.54
CA CYS A 108 3.84 -15.39 0.95
C CYS A 108 3.71 -15.18 2.48
N VAL A 109 4.74 -15.53 3.25
CA VAL A 109 4.81 -15.36 4.72
C VAL A 109 6.08 -14.58 5.12
N GLY A 110 6.94 -14.24 4.16
CA GLY A 110 8.14 -13.42 4.38
C GLY A 110 7.88 -11.93 4.27
N ASP A 111 8.96 -11.15 4.41
CA ASP A 111 8.91 -9.69 4.30
C ASP A 111 8.47 -9.27 2.90
N LEU A 112 7.56 -8.29 2.86
CA LEU A 112 7.14 -7.61 1.64
C LEU A 112 8.38 -6.98 1.00
N TYR A 113 8.69 -7.45 -0.20
CA TYR A 113 9.92 -7.07 -0.90
C TYR A 113 9.69 -5.83 -1.76
N ASP A 114 8.61 -5.85 -2.53
CA ASP A 114 8.29 -4.81 -3.50
C ASP A 114 6.76 -4.71 -3.68
N THR A 115 6.28 -3.49 -3.90
CA THR A 115 4.87 -3.19 -4.16
C THR A 115 4.77 -2.29 -5.37
N ARG A 116 4.00 -2.70 -6.37
CA ARG A 116 3.75 -1.91 -7.58
C ARG A 116 2.28 -1.54 -7.64
N SER A 117 1.99 -0.26 -7.69
CA SER A 117 0.63 0.25 -7.70
C SER A 117 0.37 1.06 -8.97
N TYR A 118 -0.77 0.79 -9.61
CA TYR A 118 -1.18 1.33 -10.90
C TYR A 118 -2.53 2.03 -10.76
N LEU A 119 -2.65 3.26 -11.23
CA LEU A 119 -3.92 3.97 -11.29
C LEU A 119 -4.93 3.19 -12.17
N ALA A 120 -6.15 3.01 -11.67
CA ALA A 120 -7.21 2.20 -12.29
C ALA A 120 -8.40 3.04 -12.74
N ASP A 121 -8.15 4.12 -13.47
CA ASP A 121 -9.19 5.05 -13.95
C ASP A 121 -9.75 4.73 -15.36
N GLY A 122 -9.25 3.65 -15.98
CA GLY A 122 -9.64 3.21 -17.31
C GLY A 122 -8.99 3.99 -18.48
N LYS A 123 -8.02 4.87 -18.23
CA LYS A 123 -7.25 5.58 -19.24
C LYS A 123 -5.91 4.89 -19.53
N TYR A 124 -5.19 5.43 -20.51
CA TYR A 124 -3.84 5.00 -20.85
C TYR A 124 -2.84 5.90 -20.13
N HIS A 125 -1.85 5.29 -19.47
CA HIS A 125 -0.86 5.96 -18.66
C HIS A 125 0.56 5.53 -19.04
N PRO A 126 1.58 6.41 -18.93
CA PRO A 126 2.97 6.07 -19.19
C PRO A 126 3.56 5.12 -18.13
N TYR A 127 4.53 4.31 -18.54
CA TYR A 127 5.35 3.46 -17.67
C TYR A 127 6.73 3.20 -18.30
N LYS A 128 7.71 2.80 -17.47
CA LYS A 128 9.13 2.57 -17.79
C LYS A 128 9.42 1.91 -19.14
N PHE A 129 8.56 1.00 -19.59
CA PHE A 129 8.73 0.25 -20.83
C PHE A 129 7.57 0.41 -21.83
N GLY A 130 6.71 1.41 -21.66
CA GLY A 130 5.58 1.66 -22.57
C GLY A 130 4.41 2.35 -21.89
N HIS A 131 3.20 1.83 -22.08
CA HIS A 131 1.98 2.36 -21.49
C HIS A 131 1.16 1.23 -20.88
N PHE A 132 0.36 1.54 -19.87
CA PHE A 132 -0.60 0.62 -19.29
C PHE A 132 -1.99 1.24 -19.26
N LYS A 133 -2.99 0.36 -19.08
CA LYS A 133 -4.37 0.75 -18.83
C LYS A 133 -4.97 -0.27 -17.87
N ILE A 134 -5.36 0.18 -16.68
CA ILE A 134 -6.11 -0.63 -15.73
C ILE A 134 -7.53 -0.07 -15.67
N ALA A 135 -8.51 -0.95 -15.77
CA ALA A 135 -9.92 -0.62 -15.65
C ALA A 135 -10.58 -1.57 -14.67
N GLU A 136 -11.51 -1.08 -13.87
CA GLU A 136 -12.35 -1.94 -13.05
C GLU A 136 -13.21 -2.84 -13.95
N ALA A 137 -13.10 -4.15 -13.75
CA ALA A 137 -13.93 -5.11 -14.45
C ALA A 137 -15.34 -5.11 -13.81
N THR A 138 -16.34 -4.59 -14.52
CA THR A 138 -17.75 -4.77 -14.13
C THR A 138 -18.16 -6.22 -14.39
N THR A 139 -18.13 -7.05 -13.35
CA THR A 139 -18.48 -8.47 -13.49
C THR A 139 -19.98 -8.67 -13.75
N LYS A 140 -20.41 -8.67 -15.01
CA LYS A 140 -21.38 -9.70 -15.44
C LYS A 140 -20.56 -10.95 -15.75
N ARG A 141 -20.38 -11.80 -14.72
CA ARG A 141 -19.51 -13.00 -14.71
C ARG A 141 -19.42 -13.69 -16.09
N PRO A 142 -18.28 -13.63 -16.81
CA PRO A 142 -17.97 -14.62 -17.81
C PRO A 142 -17.32 -15.81 -17.11
N ARG A 143 -17.74 -17.02 -17.51
CA ARG A 143 -17.08 -18.27 -17.14
C ARG A 143 -15.61 -18.21 -17.57
N CYS A 144 -14.73 -18.69 -16.71
CA CYS A 144 -13.27 -18.73 -16.85
C CYS A 144 -12.76 -18.94 -18.29
N SER A 145 -11.79 -18.13 -18.73
CA SER A 145 -10.71 -18.50 -19.67
C SER A 145 -9.68 -17.35 -19.84
N TYR A 146 -8.51 -17.51 -19.19
CA TYR A 146 -7.20 -16.84 -19.42
C TYR A 146 -7.00 -15.36 -19.02
N PRO A 147 -5.75 -14.94 -18.70
CA PRO A 147 -5.49 -14.07 -17.56
C PRO A 147 -5.43 -12.60 -17.94
N ILE A 148 -6.40 -11.83 -17.46
CA ILE A 148 -6.21 -10.42 -17.13
C ILE A 148 -6.48 -10.34 -15.62
N GLN A 149 -5.45 -10.00 -14.86
CA GLN A 149 -5.49 -9.94 -13.41
C GLN A 149 -6.33 -8.75 -12.98
N VAL A 150 -7.32 -9.06 -12.14
CA VAL A 150 -8.38 -8.17 -11.68
C VAL A 150 -7.85 -7.24 -10.60
N ALA A 151 -8.09 -5.94 -10.76
CA ALA A 151 -7.85 -4.90 -9.76
C ALA A 151 -8.63 -5.20 -8.47
N THR A 152 -7.94 -5.23 -7.34
CA THR A 152 -8.55 -5.16 -6.01
C THR A 152 -9.06 -3.75 -5.77
N PRO A 153 -10.38 -3.51 -5.58
CA PRO A 153 -10.84 -2.24 -5.06
C PRO A 153 -10.46 -2.12 -3.58
N VAL A 154 -9.98 -0.94 -3.18
CA VAL A 154 -9.74 -0.59 -1.78
C VAL A 154 -11.09 -0.40 -1.08
N ASN A 155 -11.70 -1.51 -0.66
CA ASN A 155 -12.78 -1.59 0.35
C ASN A 155 -12.98 -3.02 0.90
N GLY A 156 -11.87 -3.74 1.12
CA GLY A 156 -11.86 -4.87 2.06
C GLY A 156 -12.38 -6.23 1.57
N THR A 157 -12.37 -6.52 0.27
CA THR A 157 -12.63 -7.90 -0.20
C THR A 157 -11.34 -8.60 -0.60
N LYS A 158 -10.93 -9.59 0.20
CA LYS A 158 -9.84 -10.52 -0.14
C LYS A 158 -10.25 -11.37 -1.34
N ILE A 159 -9.46 -11.37 -2.40
CA ILE A 159 -9.57 -12.34 -3.50
C ILE A 159 -8.34 -13.24 -3.43
N GLY A 160 -8.57 -14.54 -3.22
CA GLY A 160 -7.54 -15.56 -3.34
C GLY A 160 -7.21 -15.79 -4.81
N LEU A 161 -5.92 -15.74 -5.14
CA LEU A 161 -5.41 -16.19 -6.43
C LEU A 161 -5.45 -17.73 -6.45
N LEU A 162 -6.25 -18.30 -7.35
CA LEU A 162 -6.20 -19.71 -7.78
C LEU A 162 -5.88 -19.75 -9.28
#